data_AF-A0A3C1W8N5-F1
#
_entry.id   AF-A0A3C1W8N5-F1
#
_cell.length_a   1.000
_cell.length_b   1.000
_cell.length_c   1.000
_cell.angle_alpha   90.00
_cell.angle_beta   90.00
_cell.angle_gamma   90.00
#
_symmetry.space_group_name_H-M   'P 1'
#
loop_
_entity.id
_entity.type
_entity.pdbx_description
1 polymer ?
#
loop_
_entity_poly.entity_id
_entity_poly.type
_entity_poly.pdbx_seq_one_letter_code
_entity_poly.pdbx_strand_id
1 'polypeptide(L)'
;SPEASPETLIRRISLDLRGLPPSLNELRHFVRSLEVPLAERETTGAAFSPEEYSDLVDTMINSSHYGERMAQDWLDLARYGDTNGYHNDSARAMWLYRDYVIDSFNSNKPYDRFIVENMAGDLLPEASD
;
A
#
# COMPACT_ATOMS: atom_id res chain seq x y z
N SER A 1 -10.89 -22.21 -7.32
CA SER A 1 -11.97 -21.74 -6.43
C SER A 1 -12.83 -20.72 -7.16
N PRO A 2 -14.12 -20.63 -6.83
CA PRO A 2 -14.94 -19.51 -7.27
C PRO A 2 -14.43 -18.19 -6.67
N GLU A 3 -14.77 -17.08 -7.29
CA GLU A 3 -14.47 -15.74 -6.79
C GLU A 3 -15.15 -15.49 -5.44
N ALA A 4 -14.57 -14.64 -4.61
CA ALA A 4 -15.10 -14.35 -3.27
C ALA A 4 -16.22 -13.31 -3.33
N SER A 5 -17.03 -13.21 -2.27
CA SER A 5 -18.07 -12.19 -2.18
C SER A 5 -17.46 -10.77 -2.26
N PRO A 6 -18.23 -9.76 -2.73
CA PRO A 6 -17.74 -8.38 -2.81
C PRO A 6 -17.16 -7.87 -1.49
N GLU A 7 -17.80 -8.16 -0.36
CA GLU A 7 -17.34 -7.74 0.96
C GLU A 7 -15.99 -8.36 1.33
N THR A 8 -15.82 -9.64 0.98
CA THR A 8 -14.59 -10.36 1.21
C THR A 8 -13.46 -9.82 0.36
N LEU A 9 -13.73 -9.52 -0.92
CA LEU A 9 -12.75 -8.94 -1.82
C LEU A 9 -12.34 -7.52 -1.40
N ILE A 10 -13.30 -6.64 -1.07
CA ILE A 10 -13.00 -5.29 -0.57
C ILE A 10 -12.08 -5.37 0.64
N ARG A 11 -12.37 -6.29 1.57
CA ARG A 11 -11.52 -6.49 2.75
C ARG A 11 -10.11 -6.96 2.39
N ARG A 12 -9.98 -7.92 1.47
CA ARG A 12 -8.68 -8.45 1.03
C ARG A 12 -7.85 -7.36 0.35
N ILE A 13 -8.42 -6.72 -0.66
CA ILE A 13 -7.76 -5.63 -1.42
C ILE A 13 -7.30 -4.52 -0.48
N SER A 14 -8.15 -4.12 0.47
CA SER A 14 -7.82 -3.12 1.47
C SER A 14 -6.66 -3.54 2.38
N LEU A 15 -6.64 -4.79 2.85
CA LEU A 15 -5.54 -5.28 3.68
C LEU A 15 -4.25 -5.41 2.88
N ASP A 16 -4.33 -5.86 1.64
CA ASP A 16 -3.18 -6.07 0.78
C ASP A 16 -2.52 -4.74 0.39
N LEU A 17 -3.32 -3.75 -0.02
CA LEU A 17 -2.81 -2.49 -0.55
C LEU A 17 -2.46 -1.46 0.54
N ARG A 18 -3.21 -1.41 1.65
CA ARG A 18 -2.99 -0.38 2.68
C ARG A 18 -2.84 -0.93 4.10
N GLY A 19 -2.74 -2.25 4.27
CA GLY A 19 -2.46 -2.89 5.56
C GLY A 19 -3.59 -2.80 6.60
N LEU A 20 -4.72 -2.20 6.24
CA LEU A 20 -5.81 -1.88 7.14
C LEU A 20 -7.14 -2.42 6.60
N PRO A 21 -8.05 -2.90 7.47
CA PRO A 21 -9.38 -3.29 7.03
C PRO A 21 -10.19 -2.06 6.57
N PRO A 22 -11.16 -2.24 5.64
CA PRO A 22 -12.08 -1.17 5.23
C PRO A 22 -12.89 -0.69 6.43
N SER A 23 -13.13 0.62 6.50
CA SER A 23 -14.13 1.14 7.43
C SER A 23 -15.52 0.63 7.03
N LEU A 24 -16.45 0.63 7.99
CA LEU A 24 -17.85 0.26 7.71
C LEU A 24 -18.52 1.22 6.71
N ASN A 25 -18.02 2.44 6.58
CA ASN A 25 -18.55 3.41 5.62
C ASN A 25 -18.03 3.12 4.21
N GLU A 26 -16.74 2.86 4.04
CA GLU A 26 -16.17 2.44 2.76
C GLU A 26 -16.78 1.13 2.27
N LEU A 27 -16.90 0.13 3.16
CA LEU A 27 -17.54 -1.14 2.81
C LEU A 27 -18.97 -0.93 2.31
N ARG A 28 -19.77 -0.12 3.03
CA ARG A 28 -21.15 0.20 2.61
C ARG A 28 -21.19 1.01 1.32
N HIS A 29 -20.24 1.90 1.11
CA HIS A 29 -20.12 2.69 -0.11
C HIS A 29 -19.91 1.77 -1.31
N PHE A 30 -18.83 0.97 -1.30
CA PHE A 30 -18.47 0.11 -2.42
C PHE A 30 -19.51 -0.97 -2.70
N VAL A 31 -20.15 -1.53 -1.67
CA VAL A 31 -21.22 -2.53 -1.87
C VAL A 31 -22.48 -1.91 -2.47
N ARG A 32 -22.79 -0.65 -2.14
CA ARG A 32 -23.97 0.06 -2.66
C ARG A 32 -23.74 0.64 -4.05
N SER A 33 -22.50 0.95 -4.42
CA SER A 33 -22.15 1.47 -5.73
C SER A 33 -22.07 0.40 -6.81
N LEU A 34 -22.26 -0.88 -6.46
CA LEU A 34 -22.23 -1.96 -7.42
C LEU A 34 -23.43 -1.88 -8.37
N GLU A 35 -23.15 -1.75 -9.65
CA GLU A 35 -24.11 -1.67 -10.73
C GLU A 35 -24.44 -3.07 -11.28
N VAL A 36 -23.50 -4.03 -11.19
CA VAL A 36 -23.71 -5.40 -11.67
C VAL A 36 -24.82 -6.09 -10.85
N PRO A 37 -25.95 -6.51 -11.46
CA PRO A 37 -27.03 -7.21 -10.75
C PRO A 37 -26.58 -8.55 -10.16
N LEU A 38 -27.16 -8.96 -9.03
CA LEU A 38 -26.81 -10.23 -8.36
C LEU A 38 -26.91 -11.45 -9.32
N ALA A 39 -27.93 -11.49 -10.18
CA ALA A 39 -28.11 -12.57 -11.15
C ALA A 39 -26.99 -12.64 -12.20
N GLU A 40 -26.42 -11.49 -12.59
CA GLU A 40 -25.30 -11.44 -13.52
C GLU A 40 -23.99 -11.87 -12.83
N ARG A 41 -23.82 -11.59 -11.54
CA ARG A 41 -22.67 -12.09 -10.76
C ARG A 41 -22.69 -13.59 -10.59
N GLU A 42 -23.87 -14.18 -10.38
CA GLU A 42 -24.02 -15.63 -10.29
C GLU A 42 -23.72 -16.34 -11.62
N THR A 43 -23.98 -15.67 -12.74
CA THR A 43 -23.76 -16.21 -14.10
C THR A 43 -22.31 -16.03 -14.57
N THR A 44 -21.72 -14.85 -14.31
CA THR A 44 -20.35 -14.52 -14.74
C THR A 44 -19.29 -15.00 -13.74
N GLY A 45 -19.67 -15.18 -12.48
CA GLY A 45 -18.78 -15.46 -11.36
C GLY A 45 -18.03 -14.22 -10.85
N ALA A 46 -18.18 -13.06 -11.49
CA ALA A 46 -17.44 -11.84 -11.15
C ALA A 46 -18.14 -11.03 -10.04
N ALA A 47 -17.38 -10.57 -9.05
CA ALA A 47 -17.92 -9.76 -7.96
C ALA A 47 -18.11 -8.28 -8.33
N PHE A 48 -17.30 -7.79 -9.28
CA PHE A 48 -17.25 -6.40 -9.74
C PHE A 48 -17.15 -6.35 -11.27
N SER A 49 -17.61 -5.26 -11.89
CA SER A 49 -17.21 -4.89 -13.24
C SER A 49 -15.74 -4.42 -13.26
N PRO A 50 -15.08 -4.40 -14.44
CA PRO A 50 -13.72 -3.87 -14.56
C PRO A 50 -13.57 -2.44 -14.03
N GLU A 51 -14.55 -1.58 -14.29
CA GLU A 51 -14.56 -0.18 -13.86
C GLU A 51 -14.68 -0.06 -12.33
N GLU A 52 -15.61 -0.81 -11.72
CA GLU A 52 -15.78 -0.85 -10.27
C GLU A 52 -14.51 -1.37 -9.56
N TYR A 53 -13.83 -2.34 -10.19
CA TYR A 53 -12.58 -2.88 -9.67
C TYR A 53 -11.46 -1.83 -9.72
N SER A 54 -11.37 -1.07 -10.82
CA SER A 54 -10.40 0.02 -10.95
C SER A 54 -10.63 1.09 -9.88
N ASP A 55 -11.86 1.56 -9.73
CA ASP A 55 -12.21 2.60 -8.76
C ASP A 55 -11.90 2.17 -7.32
N LEU A 56 -12.17 0.91 -6.98
CA LEU A 56 -11.81 0.32 -5.69
C LEU A 56 -10.30 0.33 -5.47
N VAL A 57 -9.53 -0.17 -6.44
CA VAL A 57 -8.06 -0.23 -6.34
C VAL A 57 -7.45 1.15 -6.26
N ASP A 58 -7.91 2.09 -7.11
CA ASP A 58 -7.44 3.47 -7.13
C ASP A 58 -7.71 4.17 -5.80
N THR A 59 -8.87 3.92 -5.18
CA THR A 59 -9.17 4.46 -3.84
C THR A 59 -8.18 3.95 -2.80
N MET A 60 -7.81 2.66 -2.86
CA MET A 60 -6.88 2.07 -1.89
C MET A 60 -5.45 2.53 -2.10
N ILE A 61 -4.99 2.65 -3.35
CA ILE A 61 -3.64 3.14 -3.69
C ILE A 61 -3.46 4.62 -3.32
N ASN A 62 -4.50 5.44 -3.50
CA ASN A 62 -4.44 6.86 -3.15
C ASN A 62 -4.57 7.15 -1.64
N SER A 63 -4.68 6.13 -0.79
CA SER A 63 -4.64 6.28 0.65
C SER A 63 -3.20 6.52 1.13
N SER A 64 -2.98 7.40 2.11
CA SER A 64 -1.66 7.58 2.74
C SER A 64 -1.08 6.29 3.33
N HIS A 65 -1.96 5.36 3.71
CA HIS A 65 -1.61 4.05 4.27
C HIS A 65 -1.07 3.07 3.22
N TYR A 66 -1.22 3.38 1.91
CA TYR A 66 -0.62 2.59 0.85
C TYR A 66 0.91 2.57 0.98
N GLY A 67 1.54 3.75 1.08
CA GLY A 67 2.98 3.86 1.26
C GLY A 67 3.47 3.21 2.55
N GLU A 68 2.70 3.30 3.65
CA GLU A 68 3.00 2.61 4.90
C GLU A 68 3.05 1.08 4.71
N ARG A 69 2.06 0.52 4.01
CA ARG A 69 2.00 -0.92 3.75
C ARG A 69 3.11 -1.38 2.82
N MET A 70 3.35 -0.67 1.73
CA MET A 70 4.36 -1.04 0.73
C MET A 70 5.79 -0.86 1.26
N ALA A 71 6.02 0.14 2.10
CA ALA A 71 7.34 0.39 2.69
C ALA A 71 7.79 -0.71 3.66
N GLN A 72 6.86 -1.48 4.26
CA GLN A 72 7.20 -2.51 5.26
C GLN A 72 8.22 -3.52 4.72
N ASP A 73 7.98 -4.09 3.55
CA ASP A 73 8.85 -5.12 2.98
C ASP A 73 10.23 -4.53 2.64
N TRP A 74 10.28 -3.29 2.14
CA TRP A 74 11.54 -2.61 1.87
C TRP A 74 12.32 -2.33 3.16
N LEU A 75 11.65 -1.80 4.18
CA LEU A 75 12.27 -1.45 5.45
C LEU A 75 12.77 -2.68 6.20
N ASP A 76 12.09 -3.82 6.09
CA ASP A 76 12.58 -5.10 6.61
C ASP A 76 13.87 -5.53 5.90
N LEU A 77 13.91 -5.47 4.56
CA LEU A 77 15.11 -5.77 3.78
C LEU A 77 16.27 -4.83 4.08
N ALA A 78 15.98 -3.54 4.28
CA ALA A 78 16.95 -2.52 4.68
C ALA A 78 17.37 -2.62 6.15
N ARG A 79 16.79 -3.56 6.92
CA ARG A 79 17.01 -3.75 8.36
C ARG A 79 16.74 -2.48 9.17
N TYR A 80 15.70 -1.75 8.78
CA TYR A 80 15.21 -0.63 9.56
C TYR A 80 14.80 -1.12 10.96
N GLY A 81 15.21 -0.38 11.98
CA GLY A 81 14.77 -0.61 13.35
C GLY A 81 14.96 0.66 14.16
N ASP A 82 14.02 0.92 15.08
CA ASP A 82 14.09 2.08 15.97
C ASP A 82 15.14 1.91 17.08
N THR A 83 15.78 0.73 17.17
CA THR A 83 16.84 0.39 18.11
C THR A 83 17.93 -0.46 17.45
N ASN A 84 19.09 -0.68 18.11
CA ASN A 84 20.11 -1.59 17.56
C ASN A 84 19.76 -3.09 17.74
N GLY A 85 18.80 -3.43 18.60
CA GLY A 85 18.36 -4.81 18.85
C GLY A 85 19.39 -5.73 19.50
N TYR A 86 20.38 -6.21 18.74
CA TYR A 86 21.16 -7.42 19.06
C TYR A 86 22.21 -7.28 20.17
N HIS A 87 22.98 -6.18 20.19
CA HIS A 87 24.10 -6.01 21.15
C HIS A 87 23.80 -5.06 22.30
N ASN A 88 23.00 -4.02 22.04
CA ASN A 88 22.59 -3.02 23.02
C ASN A 88 21.34 -2.33 22.46
N ASP A 89 20.19 -2.47 23.11
CA ASP A 89 18.90 -1.98 22.61
C ASP A 89 18.71 -0.45 22.77
N SER A 90 19.75 0.31 22.43
CA SER A 90 19.67 1.77 22.42
C SER A 90 18.92 2.26 21.19
N ALA A 91 18.19 3.36 21.37
CA ALA A 91 17.43 4.01 20.30
C ALA A 91 18.32 4.45 19.12
N ARG A 92 17.76 4.39 17.92
CA ARG A 92 18.31 4.94 16.68
C ARG A 92 17.44 6.08 16.19
N ALA A 93 18.04 7.24 15.92
CA ALA A 93 17.35 8.36 15.31
C ALA A 93 17.46 8.28 13.78
N MET A 94 16.66 7.42 13.16
CA MET A 94 16.67 7.20 11.69
C MET A 94 15.26 7.25 11.06
N TRP A 95 14.27 7.72 11.81
CA TRP A 95 12.87 7.78 11.38
C TRP A 95 12.65 8.60 10.10
N LEU A 96 13.51 9.58 9.80
CA LEU A 96 13.48 10.32 8.54
C LEU A 96 13.66 9.41 7.32
N TYR A 97 14.47 8.35 7.42
CA TYR A 97 14.62 7.38 6.34
C TYR A 97 13.33 6.56 6.14
N ARG A 98 12.67 6.14 7.23
CA ARG A 98 11.36 5.48 7.14
C ARG A 98 10.34 6.37 6.45
N ASP A 99 10.23 7.62 6.87
CA ASP A 99 9.27 8.57 6.31
C ASP A 99 9.57 8.83 4.83
N TYR A 100 10.85 9.00 4.45
CA TYR A 100 11.27 9.09 3.04
C TYR A 100 10.85 7.86 2.21
N VAL A 101 10.99 6.63 2.74
CA VAL A 101 10.58 5.42 2.01
C VAL A 101 9.06 5.39 1.82
N ILE A 102 8.29 5.68 2.88
CA ILE A 102 6.82 5.76 2.82
C ILE A 102 6.37 6.80 1.79
N ASP A 103 6.96 7.99 1.83
CA ASP A 103 6.63 9.08 0.91
C ASP A 103 7.03 8.76 -0.54
N SER A 104 8.12 8.00 -0.73
CA SER A 104 8.53 7.53 -2.06
C SER A 104 7.47 6.62 -2.70
N PHE A 105 6.83 5.75 -1.93
CA PHE A 105 5.71 4.95 -2.43
C PHE A 105 4.46 5.79 -2.68
N ASN A 106 4.08 6.66 -1.73
CA ASN A 106 2.87 7.49 -1.85
C ASN A 106 2.94 8.50 -3.01
N SER A 107 4.14 8.99 -3.34
CA SER A 107 4.36 9.89 -4.47
C SER A 107 4.57 9.15 -5.81
N ASN A 108 4.48 7.82 -5.82
CA ASN A 108 4.80 6.98 -6.97
C ASN A 108 6.17 7.33 -7.58
N LYS A 109 7.18 7.44 -6.71
CA LYS A 109 8.55 7.79 -7.13
C LYS A 109 9.06 6.75 -8.13
N PRO A 110 9.62 7.18 -9.27
CA PRO A 110 10.25 6.26 -10.22
C PRO A 110 11.29 5.36 -9.53
N TYR A 111 11.22 4.07 -9.83
CA TYR A 111 12.06 3.06 -9.19
C TYR A 111 13.56 3.32 -9.40
N ASP A 112 13.96 3.73 -10.60
CA ASP A 112 15.33 4.09 -10.94
C ASP A 112 15.84 5.23 -10.04
N ARG A 113 15.02 6.26 -9.83
CA ARG A 113 15.35 7.37 -8.94
C ARG A 113 15.46 6.91 -7.49
N PHE A 114 14.50 6.11 -7.01
CA PHE A 114 14.50 5.57 -5.65
C PHE A 114 15.76 4.74 -5.36
N ILE A 115 16.16 3.85 -6.27
CA ILE A 115 17.37 3.03 -6.08
C ILE A 115 18.64 3.88 -6.10
N VAL A 116 18.75 4.85 -7.01
CA VAL A 116 19.91 5.76 -7.05
C VAL A 116 20.03 6.54 -5.73
N GLU A 117 18.92 7.08 -5.22
CA GLU A 117 18.90 7.82 -3.95
C GLU A 117 19.31 6.93 -2.75
N ASN A 118 18.92 5.65 -2.74
CA ASN A 118 19.30 4.71 -1.67
C ASN A 118 20.77 4.24 -1.75
N MET A 119 21.34 4.12 -2.95
CA MET A 119 22.66 3.51 -3.17
C MET A 119 23.80 4.53 -3.29
N ALA A 120 23.50 5.72 -3.80
CA ALA A 120 24.47 6.74 -4.18
C ALA A 120 23.90 8.17 -4.02
N GLY A 121 23.03 8.39 -3.03
CA GLY A 121 22.38 9.68 -2.81
C GLY A 121 23.36 10.82 -2.51
N ASP A 122 24.49 10.51 -1.88
CA ASP A 122 25.61 11.41 -1.58
C ASP A 122 26.37 11.87 -2.84
N LEU A 123 26.25 11.13 -3.94
CA LEU A 123 26.90 11.44 -5.23
C LEU A 123 25.98 12.26 -6.16
N LEU A 124 24.77 12.60 -5.73
CA LEU A 124 23.86 13.41 -6.52
C LEU A 124 24.31 14.88 -6.56
N PRO A 125 24.03 15.61 -7.67
CA PRO A 125 24.25 17.06 -7.70
C PRO A 125 23.50 17.75 -6.56
N GLU A 126 24.14 18.74 -5.92
CA GLU A 126 23.56 19.51 -4.80
C GLU A 126 23.18 18.67 -3.57
N ALA A 127 23.80 17.51 -3.37
CA ALA A 127 23.67 16.78 -2.11
C ALA A 127 24.10 17.68 -0.93
N SER A 128 23.22 17.80 0.06
CA SER A 128 23.50 18.49 1.32
C SER A 128 23.82 17.48 2.42
N ASP A 129 24.70 17.88 3.35
CA ASP A 129 24.95 17.15 4.60
C ASP A 129 23.76 17.20 5.57
#